data_AF-A0A813SXL5-F1
#
_entry.id   AF-A0A813SXL5-F1
#
_cell.length_a   1.000
_cell.length_b   1.000
_cell.length_c   1.000
_cell.angle_alpha   90.00
_cell.angle_beta   90.00
_cell.angle_gamma   90.00
#
_symmetry.space_group_name_H-M   'P 1'
#
loop_
_entity.id
_entity.type
_entity.pdbx_description
1 polymer ?
#
loop_
_entity_poly.entity_id
_entity_poly.type
_entity_poly.pdbx_seq_one_letter_code
_entity_poly.pdbx_strand_id
1 'polypeptide(L)'
;MFTLLEDLPNELIIEIFSYTQIYDLLSGFWNLNKRFNQLIHSLRYLCLVLTKNQTYENILLSEQITRIVIVTLDYINLNPFNNLRSLILNLATENHLKQIQSKILPNLVYLSLPISFDYQSTKQLTSEIFSNQFKFLRFADLGQINMPSKLSWSESPSLRSICIRSPNINIIPLILQSCTQLTHFQVRITDENHLDISSLPIILNHPLKQFIFLQFQNSTFVYDIVNIIYLIPNIKYIDLRLCTRSFIDLIKLISKYLINLKNFDCHIIEYPNKDENIDINILRNIHPCYSNIQCTLREDYFCLYTSKKIENKK
;
A
#
# COMPACT_ATOMS: atom_id res chain seq x y z
N MET A 1 -4.14 45.39 35.64
CA MET A 1 -3.16 45.12 34.57
C MET A 1 -3.85 44.14 33.63
N PHE A 2 -4.08 44.50 32.38
CA PHE A 2 -4.69 43.59 31.40
C PHE A 2 -3.57 42.86 30.67
N THR A 3 -3.59 41.53 30.71
CA THR A 3 -2.75 40.69 29.86
C THR A 3 -3.42 40.54 28.51
N LEU A 4 -2.71 40.86 27.44
CA LEU A 4 -3.19 40.65 26.08
C LEU A 4 -2.84 39.25 25.61
N LEU A 5 -3.57 38.73 24.63
CA LEU A 5 -3.28 37.42 24.03
C LEU A 5 -1.86 37.41 23.42
N GLU A 6 -1.44 38.56 22.88
CA GLU A 6 -0.13 38.83 22.32
C GLU A 6 1.02 38.76 23.34
N ASP A 7 0.72 38.75 24.63
CA ASP A 7 1.72 38.65 25.69
C ASP A 7 2.03 37.18 26.08
N LEU A 8 1.23 36.21 25.60
CA LEU A 8 1.47 34.79 25.86
C LEU A 8 2.80 34.33 25.24
N PRO A 9 3.57 33.40 25.85
CA PRO A 9 4.73 32.76 25.23
C PRO A 9 4.37 32.00 23.93
N ASN A 10 5.35 31.83 23.03
CA ASN A 10 5.11 31.13 21.75
C ASN A 10 4.64 29.70 21.99
N GLU A 11 5.15 29.05 23.04
CA GLU A 11 4.83 27.69 23.43
C GLU A 11 3.34 27.54 23.74
N LEU A 12 2.77 28.46 24.55
CA LEU A 12 1.35 28.45 24.89
C LEU A 12 0.48 28.75 23.66
N ILE A 13 0.90 29.68 22.80
CA ILE A 13 0.16 29.99 21.58
C ILE A 13 0.13 28.77 20.64
N ILE A 14 1.27 28.11 20.43
CA ILE A 14 1.35 26.90 19.60
C ILE A 14 0.48 25.79 20.20
N GLU A 15 0.52 25.60 21.52
CA GLU A 15 -0.28 24.58 22.19
C GLU A 15 -1.78 24.86 22.07
N ILE A 16 -2.23 26.09 22.32
CA ILE A 16 -3.64 26.50 22.14
C ILE A 16 -4.09 26.25 20.69
N PHE A 17 -3.25 26.65 19.73
CA PHE A 17 -3.54 26.52 18.31
C PHE A 17 -3.39 25.10 17.78
N SER A 18 -2.71 24.21 18.49
CA SER A 18 -2.62 22.79 18.11
C SER A 18 -3.98 22.08 18.09
N TYR A 19 -4.96 22.62 18.82
CA TYR A 19 -6.34 22.12 18.86
C TYR A 19 -7.24 22.72 17.76
N THR A 20 -6.74 23.68 16.98
CA THR A 20 -7.51 24.40 15.96
C THR A 20 -7.03 24.03 14.56
N GLN A 21 -7.93 23.99 13.58
CA GLN A 21 -7.52 23.75 12.20
C GLN A 21 -6.72 24.94 11.69
N ILE A 22 -5.63 24.67 10.96
CA ILE A 22 -4.74 25.74 10.49
C ILE A 22 -5.43 26.72 9.54
N TYR A 23 -6.48 26.30 8.85
CA TYR A 23 -7.30 27.16 8.01
C TYR A 23 -8.08 28.18 8.85
N ASP A 24 -8.64 27.77 9.98
CA ASP A 24 -9.34 28.66 10.90
C ASP A 24 -8.36 29.64 11.57
N LEU A 25 -7.14 29.16 11.87
CA LEU A 25 -6.07 30.02 12.37
C LEU A 25 -5.63 31.06 11.35
N LEU A 26 -5.47 30.66 10.09
CA LEU A 26 -5.16 31.57 9.00
C LEU A 26 -6.30 32.57 8.80
N SER A 27 -7.54 32.12 8.60
CA SER A 27 -8.65 33.03 8.36
C SER A 27 -8.93 33.98 9.53
N GLY A 28 -8.78 33.49 10.77
CA GLY A 28 -9.03 34.28 11.97
C GLY A 28 -7.87 35.18 12.40
N PHE A 29 -6.62 34.76 12.22
CA PHE A 29 -5.45 35.43 12.80
C PHE A 29 -4.42 35.95 11.79
N TRP A 30 -4.57 35.63 10.49
CA TRP A 30 -3.68 36.16 9.46
C TRP A 30 -3.77 37.68 9.39
N ASN A 31 -2.61 38.34 9.36
CA ASN A 31 -2.46 39.80 9.38
C ASN A 31 -3.03 40.51 10.63
N LEU A 32 -3.47 39.79 11.68
CA LEU A 32 -3.78 40.43 12.95
C LEU A 32 -2.51 40.97 13.63
N ASN A 33 -1.42 40.20 13.60
CA ASN A 33 -0.13 40.58 14.16
C ASN A 33 1.01 39.84 13.43
N LYS A 34 2.12 40.54 13.18
CA LYS A 34 3.36 39.99 12.60
C LYS A 34 3.86 38.72 13.31
N ARG A 35 3.69 38.64 14.64
CA ARG A 35 4.04 37.48 15.47
C ARG A 35 3.24 36.23 15.08
N PHE A 36 1.93 36.35 14.88
CA PHE A 36 1.11 35.23 14.41
C PHE A 36 1.51 34.79 13.00
N ASN A 37 1.75 35.75 12.11
CA ASN A 37 2.26 35.45 10.77
C ASN A 37 3.61 34.68 10.84
N GLN A 38 4.53 35.09 11.71
CA GLN A 38 5.80 34.39 11.93
C GLN A 38 5.61 32.99 12.51
N LEU A 39 4.71 32.81 13.47
CA LEU A 39 4.40 31.50 14.05
C LEU A 39 3.84 30.55 13.00
N ILE A 40 2.87 31.01 12.20
CA ILE A 40 2.30 30.22 11.10
C ILE A 40 3.39 29.90 10.06
N HIS A 41 4.23 30.87 9.70
CA HIS A 41 5.37 30.64 8.81
C HIS A 41 6.46 29.71 9.39
N SER A 42 6.52 29.57 10.71
CA SER A 42 7.46 28.64 11.36
C SER A 42 6.99 27.19 11.30
N LEU A 43 5.69 26.95 11.06
CA LEU A 43 5.15 25.61 10.93
C LEU A 43 5.72 24.94 9.69
N ARG A 44 6.30 23.75 9.89
CA ARG A 44 6.84 22.92 8.82
C ARG A 44 6.02 21.64 8.74
N TYR A 45 6.00 21.05 7.56
CA TYR A 45 5.37 19.74 7.31
C TYR A 45 3.85 19.74 7.48
N LEU A 46 3.18 20.75 6.94
CA LEU A 46 1.73 20.84 7.03
C LEU A 46 1.04 19.70 6.27
N CYS A 47 -0.08 19.24 6.83
CA CYS A 47 -1.00 18.28 6.24
C CYS A 47 -2.29 19.00 5.87
N LEU A 48 -2.68 18.92 4.60
CA LEU A 48 -3.92 19.50 4.10
C LEU A 48 -4.90 18.39 3.71
N VAL A 49 -6.11 18.44 4.25
CA VAL A 49 -7.21 17.54 3.90
C VAL A 49 -8.22 18.32 3.07
N LEU A 50 -8.42 17.90 1.83
CA LEU A 50 -9.27 18.57 0.85
C LEU A 50 -10.62 17.86 0.78
N THR A 51 -11.68 18.55 1.16
CA THR A 51 -13.06 18.03 1.22
C THR A 51 -14.00 18.79 0.29
N LYS A 52 -15.23 18.31 0.13
CA LYS A 52 -16.19 18.91 -0.81
C LYS A 52 -16.49 20.38 -0.46
N ASN A 53 -16.64 21.23 -1.48
CA ASN A 53 -17.09 22.64 -1.38
C ASN A 53 -16.10 23.63 -0.72
N GLN A 54 -14.82 23.29 -0.58
CA GLN A 54 -13.81 24.25 -0.12
C GLN A 54 -13.18 24.98 -1.32
N THR A 55 -13.05 26.31 -1.24
CA THR A 55 -12.34 27.12 -2.24
C THR A 55 -10.85 27.09 -1.96
N TYR A 56 -10.07 26.56 -2.90
CA TYR A 56 -8.64 26.30 -2.72
C TYR A 56 -7.72 27.32 -3.39
N GLU A 57 -8.29 28.38 -3.96
CA GLU A 57 -7.59 29.31 -4.85
C GLU A 57 -6.52 30.17 -4.14
N ASN A 58 -6.51 30.22 -2.80
CA ASN A 58 -5.59 31.06 -2.02
C ASN A 58 -4.91 30.30 -0.86
N ILE A 59 -4.29 29.14 -1.14
CA ILE A 59 -3.50 28.45 -0.12
C ILE A 59 -2.16 29.18 0.05
N LEU A 60 -2.17 30.21 0.91
CA LEU A 60 -1.04 31.08 1.27
C LEU A 60 0.22 30.35 1.75
N LEU A 61 0.13 29.03 2.01
CA LEU A 61 1.19 28.19 2.57
C LEU A 61 1.50 26.95 1.70
N SER A 62 1.27 27.00 0.38
CA SER A 62 1.46 25.83 -0.49
C SER A 62 2.87 25.22 -0.39
N GLU A 63 3.89 26.06 -0.20
CA GLU A 63 5.28 25.62 -0.05
C GLU A 63 5.55 24.85 1.26
N GLN A 64 4.74 25.07 2.31
CA GLN A 64 4.89 24.38 3.60
C GLN A 64 4.11 23.06 3.68
N ILE A 65 3.20 22.85 2.73
CA ILE A 65 2.38 21.64 2.66
C ILE A 65 3.21 20.51 2.08
N THR A 66 3.41 19.50 2.92
CA THR A 66 4.19 18.30 2.55
C THR A 66 3.31 17.07 2.44
N ARG A 67 2.08 17.14 2.93
CA ARG A 67 1.09 16.05 2.84
C ARG A 67 -0.26 16.59 2.40
N ILE A 68 -0.86 15.94 1.42
CA ILE A 68 -2.23 16.21 0.97
C ILE A 68 -3.03 14.91 1.02
N VAL A 69 -4.26 15.02 1.52
CA VAL A 69 -5.28 13.97 1.47
C VAL A 69 -6.49 14.52 0.72
N ILE A 70 -6.83 13.92 -0.42
CA ILE A 70 -7.99 14.32 -1.23
C ILE A 70 -9.16 13.38 -0.94
N VAL A 71 -10.25 13.95 -0.44
CA VAL A 71 -11.49 13.24 -0.11
C VAL A 71 -12.68 13.86 -0.88
N THR A 72 -12.40 14.46 -2.03
CA THR A 72 -13.41 15.07 -2.91
C THR A 72 -13.12 14.74 -4.37
N LEU A 73 -14.14 14.85 -5.21
CA LEU A 73 -14.03 14.76 -6.67
C LEU A 73 -13.86 16.14 -7.32
N ASP A 74 -13.93 17.22 -6.54
CA ASP A 74 -13.73 18.59 -7.02
C ASP A 74 -12.35 18.75 -7.64
N TYR A 75 -12.23 19.62 -8.64
CA TYR A 75 -10.94 19.91 -9.26
C TYR A 75 -9.99 20.58 -8.26
N ILE A 76 -8.81 19.98 -8.09
CA ILE A 76 -7.73 20.49 -7.26
C ILE A 76 -6.49 20.68 -8.13
N ASN A 77 -5.92 21.88 -8.12
CA ASN A 77 -4.65 22.17 -8.78
C ASN A 77 -3.48 21.79 -7.86
N LEU A 78 -2.67 20.80 -8.25
CA LEU A 78 -1.53 20.32 -7.48
C LEU A 78 -0.21 21.08 -7.75
N ASN A 79 -0.17 21.93 -8.78
CA ASN A 79 1.04 22.67 -9.17
C ASN A 79 1.66 23.54 -8.05
N PRO A 80 0.89 24.19 -7.16
CA PRO A 80 1.46 25.02 -6.10
C PRO A 80 2.25 24.25 -5.03
N PHE A 81 2.12 22.91 -4.97
CA PHE A 81 2.68 22.08 -3.89
C PHE A 81 3.98 21.37 -4.31
N ASN A 82 4.98 22.14 -4.75
CA ASN A 82 6.29 21.63 -5.18
C ASN A 82 7.06 20.81 -4.09
N ASN A 83 6.76 21.08 -2.82
CA ASN A 83 7.35 20.40 -1.65
C ASN A 83 6.53 19.19 -1.17
N LEU A 84 5.50 18.80 -1.91
CA LEU A 84 4.66 17.67 -1.55
C LEU A 84 5.47 16.37 -1.50
N ARG A 85 5.43 15.70 -0.34
CA ARG A 85 6.07 14.41 -0.09
C ARG A 85 5.09 13.27 0.02
N SER A 86 3.84 13.54 0.38
CA SER A 86 2.80 12.53 0.55
C SER A 86 1.50 12.96 -0.10
N LEU A 87 1.00 12.14 -1.02
CA LEU A 87 -0.31 12.34 -1.65
C LEU A 87 -1.18 11.11 -1.43
N ILE A 88 -2.35 11.30 -0.82
CA ILE A 88 -3.34 10.25 -0.62
C ILE A 88 -4.63 10.67 -1.32
N LEU A 89 -5.09 9.84 -2.24
CA LEU A 89 -6.32 10.03 -2.97
C LEU A 89 -7.35 9.01 -2.47
N ASN A 90 -8.27 9.44 -1.61
CA ASN A 90 -9.38 8.58 -1.16
C ASN A 90 -10.50 8.57 -2.22
N LEU A 91 -10.73 9.74 -2.82
CA LEU A 91 -11.58 9.93 -3.99
C LEU A 91 -10.77 10.70 -5.01
N ALA A 92 -10.82 10.29 -6.28
CA ALA A 92 -10.12 11.01 -7.31
C ALA A 92 -10.72 10.81 -8.70
N THR A 93 -10.46 11.80 -9.56
CA THR A 93 -10.83 11.84 -10.96
C THR A 93 -9.59 11.64 -11.83
N GLU A 94 -9.77 11.40 -13.13
CA GLU A 94 -8.64 11.33 -14.07
C GLU A 94 -7.82 12.62 -14.09
N ASN A 95 -8.44 13.78 -13.82
CA ASN A 95 -7.75 15.05 -13.74
C ASN A 95 -6.77 15.11 -12.56
N HIS A 96 -7.08 14.43 -11.44
CA HIS A 96 -6.11 14.29 -10.36
C HIS A 96 -4.93 13.43 -10.80
N LEU A 97 -5.17 12.29 -11.45
CA LEU A 97 -4.10 11.41 -11.94
C LEU A 97 -3.18 12.11 -12.93
N LYS A 98 -3.72 12.88 -13.88
CA LYS A 98 -2.94 13.62 -14.88
C LYS A 98 -1.98 14.65 -14.25
N GLN A 99 -2.26 15.11 -13.03
CA GLN A 99 -1.40 16.04 -12.31
C GLN A 99 -0.31 15.34 -11.48
N ILE A 100 -0.38 14.02 -11.30
CA ILE A 100 0.66 13.24 -10.62
C ILE A 100 1.77 12.96 -11.62
N GLN A 101 2.60 13.96 -11.86
CA GLN A 101 3.77 13.87 -12.73
C GLN A 101 5.02 14.21 -11.95
N SER A 102 6.13 13.56 -12.30
CA SER A 102 7.44 13.81 -11.66
C SER A 102 7.88 15.29 -11.74
N LYS A 103 7.43 16.03 -12.74
CA LYS A 103 7.71 17.47 -12.90
C LYS A 103 6.90 18.35 -11.95
N ILE A 104 5.67 17.94 -11.64
CA ILE A 104 4.74 18.68 -10.77
C ILE A 104 5.04 18.36 -9.30
N LEU A 105 5.27 17.07 -9.01
CA LEU A 105 5.50 16.54 -7.67
C LEU A 105 6.90 15.88 -7.57
N PRO A 106 7.99 16.63 -7.75
CA PRO A 106 9.34 16.07 -7.85
C PRO A 106 9.82 15.41 -6.55
N ASN A 107 9.27 15.82 -5.40
CA ASN A 107 9.68 15.39 -4.07
C ASN A 107 8.77 14.29 -3.48
N LEU A 108 7.91 13.68 -4.29
CA LEU A 108 6.93 12.71 -3.81
C LEU A 108 7.62 11.44 -3.27
N VAL A 109 7.32 11.10 -2.02
CA VAL A 109 7.85 9.94 -1.28
C VAL A 109 6.77 8.87 -1.06
N TYR A 110 5.52 9.30 -0.90
CA TYR A 110 4.38 8.45 -0.61
C TYR A 110 3.22 8.79 -1.56
N LEU A 111 2.72 7.77 -2.25
CA LEU A 111 1.55 7.88 -3.11
C LEU A 111 0.54 6.78 -2.78
N SER A 112 -0.73 7.14 -2.66
CA SER A 112 -1.83 6.18 -2.54
C SER A 112 -2.98 6.58 -3.44
N LEU A 113 -3.37 5.69 -4.34
CA LEU A 113 -4.49 5.85 -5.26
C LEU A 113 -5.72 5.08 -4.76
N PRO A 114 -6.94 5.52 -5.12
CA PRO A 114 -8.14 4.75 -4.86
C PRO A 114 -8.20 3.51 -5.76
N ILE A 115 -8.93 2.51 -5.29
CA ILE A 115 -9.16 1.23 -5.99
C ILE A 115 -9.89 1.42 -7.32
N SER A 116 -10.67 2.49 -7.44
CA SER A 116 -11.61 2.73 -8.53
C SER A 116 -10.95 3.07 -9.87
N PHE A 117 -9.66 3.38 -9.90
CA PHE A 117 -8.98 3.65 -11.16
C PHE A 117 -8.72 2.37 -11.93
N ASP A 118 -9.11 2.40 -13.21
CA ASP A 118 -8.76 1.34 -14.13
C ASP A 118 -7.30 1.47 -14.58
N TYR A 119 -6.84 0.42 -15.25
CA TYR A 119 -5.48 0.37 -15.79
C TYR A 119 -5.19 1.47 -16.82
N GLN A 120 -6.15 1.84 -17.66
CA GLN A 120 -5.90 2.85 -18.71
C GLN A 120 -5.61 4.20 -18.08
N SER A 121 -6.34 4.56 -17.02
CA SER A 121 -6.12 5.79 -16.27
C SER A 121 -4.74 5.81 -15.59
N THR A 122 -4.23 4.69 -15.09
CA THR A 122 -2.94 4.62 -14.37
C THR A 122 -1.73 4.34 -15.27
N LYS A 123 -1.94 4.05 -16.57
CA LYS A 123 -0.87 3.59 -17.47
C LYS A 123 0.32 4.54 -17.56
N GLN A 124 0.07 5.85 -17.71
CA GLN A 124 1.16 6.83 -17.77
C GLN A 124 1.91 6.91 -16.43
N LEU A 125 1.17 7.01 -15.33
CA LEU A 125 1.74 7.13 -13.98
C LEU A 125 2.60 5.90 -13.62
N THR A 126 2.09 4.70 -13.88
CA THR A 126 2.85 3.45 -13.69
C THR A 126 4.12 3.45 -14.53
N SER A 127 4.05 3.88 -15.80
CA SER A 127 5.24 4.01 -16.65
C SER A 127 6.25 5.00 -16.07
N GLU A 128 5.83 6.17 -15.56
CA GLU A 128 6.74 7.15 -14.95
C GLU A 128 7.40 6.61 -13.67
N ILE A 129 6.62 5.92 -12.83
CA ILE A 129 7.11 5.28 -11.60
C ILE A 129 8.15 4.23 -11.93
N PHE A 130 7.81 3.25 -12.79
CA PHE A 130 8.68 2.14 -13.15
C PHE A 130 9.81 2.49 -14.15
N SER A 131 9.89 3.76 -14.57
CA SER A 131 11.02 4.33 -15.31
C SER A 131 11.90 5.27 -14.49
N ASN A 132 11.78 5.21 -13.15
CA ASN A 132 12.56 6.00 -12.19
C ASN A 132 12.39 7.53 -12.31
N GLN A 133 11.26 8.02 -12.83
CA GLN A 133 11.04 9.48 -12.90
C GLN A 133 10.74 10.07 -11.52
N PHE A 134 10.10 9.30 -10.64
CA PHE A 134 9.89 9.66 -9.23
C PHE A 134 11.06 9.19 -8.34
N LYS A 135 12.15 9.96 -8.35
CA LYS A 135 13.43 9.61 -7.69
C LYS A 135 13.32 9.33 -6.18
N PHE A 136 12.34 9.90 -5.50
CA PHE A 136 12.19 9.78 -4.04
C PHE A 136 11.02 8.89 -3.60
N LEU A 137 10.25 8.33 -4.54
CA LEU A 137 9.06 7.55 -4.22
C LEU A 137 9.45 6.24 -3.55
N ARG A 138 9.05 6.07 -2.29
CA ARG A 138 9.35 4.89 -1.46
C ARG A 138 8.13 4.00 -1.28
N PHE A 139 6.94 4.58 -1.22
CA PHE A 139 5.67 3.87 -1.08
C PHE A 139 4.74 4.23 -2.23
N ALA A 140 4.14 3.21 -2.85
CA ALA A 140 3.13 3.39 -3.88
C ALA A 140 1.99 2.36 -3.73
N ASP A 141 0.78 2.83 -3.45
CA ASP A 141 -0.44 2.07 -3.70
C ASP A 141 -1.04 2.55 -5.02
N LEU A 142 -0.97 1.69 -6.04
CA LEU A 142 -1.26 2.05 -7.43
C LEU A 142 -2.67 1.65 -7.87
N GLY A 143 -3.51 1.11 -6.98
CA GLY A 143 -4.82 0.64 -7.37
C GLY A 143 -4.73 -0.54 -8.35
N GLN A 144 -5.44 -0.48 -9.48
CA GLN A 144 -5.41 -1.52 -10.50
C GLN A 144 -4.35 -1.22 -11.57
N ILE A 145 -3.45 -2.17 -11.80
CA ILE A 145 -2.48 -2.13 -12.88
C ILE A 145 -2.64 -3.37 -13.75
N ASN A 146 -2.35 -3.25 -15.04
CA ASN A 146 -2.27 -4.39 -15.93
C ASN A 146 -0.92 -4.38 -16.64
N MET A 147 -0.39 -5.57 -16.89
CA MET A 147 0.81 -5.78 -17.67
C MET A 147 0.55 -5.35 -19.12
N PRO A 148 1.25 -4.33 -19.62
CA PRO A 148 1.28 -4.06 -21.04
C PRO A 148 2.23 -5.07 -21.67
N SER A 149 1.80 -5.79 -22.70
CA SER A 149 2.59 -6.84 -23.37
C SER A 149 3.94 -6.40 -23.99
N LYS A 150 4.29 -5.11 -23.90
CA LYS A 150 5.47 -4.50 -24.55
C LYS A 150 6.20 -3.43 -23.73
N LEU A 151 5.87 -3.21 -22.45
CA LEU A 151 6.49 -2.13 -21.69
C LEU A 151 7.80 -2.61 -21.03
N SER A 152 8.92 -2.06 -21.49
CA SER A 152 10.23 -2.20 -20.86
C SER A 152 10.30 -1.25 -19.66
N TRP A 153 9.86 -1.71 -18.50
CA TRP A 153 10.23 -1.05 -17.25
C TRP A 153 11.75 -1.10 -17.11
N SER A 154 12.35 0.00 -16.66
CA SER A 154 13.78 0.01 -16.36
C SER A 154 13.95 -0.50 -14.93
N GLU A 155 14.30 0.41 -14.02
CA GLU A 155 14.47 0.10 -12.61
C GLU A 155 13.81 1.21 -11.79
N SER A 156 13.44 0.90 -10.56
CA SER A 156 12.87 1.83 -9.59
C SER A 156 13.49 1.58 -8.23
N PRO A 157 14.78 1.97 -8.07
CA PRO A 157 15.56 1.63 -6.90
C PRO A 157 15.07 2.36 -5.64
N SER A 158 14.30 3.44 -5.77
CA SER A 158 13.75 4.20 -4.64
C SER A 158 12.59 3.47 -3.95
N LEU A 159 11.83 2.64 -4.67
CA LEU A 159 10.67 1.95 -4.14
C LEU A 159 11.05 0.94 -3.06
N ARG A 160 10.30 0.96 -1.96
CA ARG A 160 10.46 0.10 -0.78
C ARG A 160 9.21 -0.67 -0.46
N SER A 161 8.05 -0.11 -0.79
CA SER A 161 6.75 -0.69 -0.55
C SER A 161 5.85 -0.46 -1.76
N ILE A 162 5.18 -1.50 -2.21
CA ILE A 162 4.23 -1.40 -3.31
C ILE A 162 2.97 -2.20 -3.02
N CYS A 163 1.81 -1.61 -3.33
CA CYS A 163 0.50 -2.23 -3.24
C CYS A 163 -0.20 -2.13 -4.59
N ILE A 164 -0.66 -3.26 -5.12
CA ILE A 164 -1.30 -3.32 -6.45
C ILE A 164 -2.46 -4.30 -6.50
N ARG A 165 -3.32 -4.13 -7.51
CA ARG A 165 -4.26 -5.13 -8.01
C ARG A 165 -3.94 -5.40 -9.47
N SER A 166 -3.93 -6.65 -9.89
CA SER A 166 -3.62 -7.02 -11.28
C SER A 166 -4.44 -8.24 -11.69
N PRO A 167 -4.94 -8.31 -12.94
CA PRO A 167 -5.47 -9.56 -13.48
C PRO A 167 -4.34 -10.57 -13.78
N ASN A 168 -3.12 -10.11 -14.00
CA ASN A 168 -2.02 -10.95 -14.46
C ASN A 168 -1.02 -11.20 -13.32
N ILE A 169 -0.80 -12.48 -12.95
CA ILE A 169 0.18 -12.89 -11.94
C ILE A 169 1.64 -12.63 -12.36
N ASN A 170 1.92 -12.56 -13.67
CA ASN A 170 3.24 -12.25 -14.21
C ASN A 170 3.72 -10.83 -13.87
N ILE A 171 2.86 -9.99 -13.28
CA ILE A 171 3.25 -8.70 -12.73
C ILE A 171 4.25 -8.84 -11.56
N ILE A 172 4.17 -9.94 -10.81
CA ILE A 172 4.97 -10.17 -9.60
C ILE A 172 6.46 -10.27 -9.94
N PRO A 173 6.91 -11.19 -10.81
CA PRO A 173 8.31 -11.26 -11.21
C PRO A 173 8.81 -9.95 -11.81
N LEU A 174 8.00 -9.26 -12.63
CA LEU A 174 8.40 -7.99 -13.22
C LEU A 174 8.63 -6.90 -12.17
N ILE A 175 7.75 -6.78 -11.16
CA ILE A 175 7.94 -5.81 -10.07
C ILE A 175 9.18 -6.15 -9.27
N LEU A 176 9.41 -7.43 -8.96
CA LEU A 176 10.63 -7.84 -8.25
C LEU A 176 11.89 -7.53 -9.07
N GLN A 177 11.83 -7.65 -10.39
CA GLN A 177 12.94 -7.27 -11.26
C GLN A 177 13.17 -5.76 -11.30
N SER A 178 12.11 -4.97 -11.46
CA SER A 178 12.24 -3.52 -11.57
C SER A 178 12.52 -2.84 -10.23
N CYS A 179 12.06 -3.39 -9.11
CA CYS A 179 12.17 -2.77 -7.79
C CYS A 179 13.20 -3.48 -6.91
N THR A 180 14.48 -3.41 -7.29
CA THR A 180 15.60 -4.14 -6.65
C THR A 180 15.80 -3.90 -5.15
N GLN A 181 15.19 -2.86 -4.58
CA GLN A 181 15.28 -2.52 -3.15
C GLN A 181 13.92 -2.66 -2.44
N LEU A 182 12.94 -3.33 -3.06
CA LEU A 182 11.61 -3.54 -2.52
C LEU A 182 11.68 -4.44 -1.27
N THR A 183 11.06 -3.97 -0.20
CA THR A 183 11.05 -4.66 1.11
C THR A 183 9.67 -5.17 1.48
N HIS A 184 8.62 -4.52 0.97
CA HIS A 184 7.22 -4.86 1.22
C HIS A 184 6.48 -4.91 -0.12
N PHE A 185 5.76 -5.99 -0.38
CA PHE A 185 4.99 -6.13 -1.61
C PHE A 185 3.63 -6.74 -1.30
N GLN A 186 2.57 -5.99 -1.59
CA GLN A 186 1.20 -6.46 -1.56
C GLN A 186 0.63 -6.52 -2.97
N VAL A 187 0.11 -7.68 -3.34
CA VAL A 187 -0.50 -7.92 -4.65
C VAL A 187 -1.84 -8.61 -4.47
N ARG A 188 -2.86 -8.10 -5.18
CA ARG A 188 -4.15 -8.77 -5.33
C ARG A 188 -4.33 -9.23 -6.77
N ILE A 189 -4.43 -10.54 -6.98
CA ILE A 189 -4.70 -11.12 -8.29
C ILE A 189 -6.22 -11.30 -8.47
N THR A 190 -6.74 -10.77 -9.58
CA THR A 190 -8.19 -10.72 -9.84
C THR A 190 -8.66 -11.63 -10.97
N ASP A 191 -7.76 -12.29 -11.69
CA ASP A 191 -8.07 -13.14 -12.83
C ASP A 191 -7.23 -14.43 -12.80
N GLU A 192 -7.66 -15.44 -13.56
CA GLU A 192 -7.18 -16.82 -13.49
C GLU A 192 -6.00 -17.09 -14.43
N ASN A 193 -4.98 -16.22 -14.38
CA ASN A 193 -3.80 -16.35 -15.23
C ASN A 193 -2.68 -17.13 -14.55
N HIS A 194 -2.03 -18.02 -15.31
CA HIS A 194 -0.85 -18.76 -14.85
C HIS A 194 0.43 -17.93 -14.93
N LEU A 195 1.38 -18.27 -14.07
CA LEU A 195 2.73 -17.73 -14.17
C LEU A 195 3.45 -18.35 -15.36
N ASP A 196 3.90 -17.52 -16.29
CA ASP A 196 4.78 -17.92 -17.38
C ASP A 196 6.20 -18.07 -16.83
N ILE A 197 6.63 -19.31 -16.63
CA ILE A 197 7.96 -19.64 -16.12
C ILE A 197 9.07 -19.07 -17.01
N SER A 198 8.83 -18.93 -18.32
CA SER A 198 9.81 -18.36 -19.24
C SER A 198 10.05 -16.86 -19.00
N SER A 199 9.09 -16.19 -18.34
CA SER A 199 9.18 -14.78 -17.95
C SER A 199 9.83 -14.56 -16.57
N LEU A 200 10.22 -15.64 -15.88
CA LEU A 200 10.84 -15.51 -14.57
C LEU A 200 12.22 -14.87 -14.67
N PRO A 201 12.50 -13.83 -13.87
CA PRO A 201 13.81 -13.21 -13.86
C PRO A 201 14.86 -14.17 -13.31
N ILE A 202 16.09 -14.03 -13.80
CA ILE A 202 17.27 -14.74 -13.28
C ILE A 202 17.61 -14.29 -11.85
N ILE A 203 16.96 -13.24 -11.34
CA ILE A 203 17.21 -12.68 -10.01
C ILE A 203 16.77 -13.68 -8.93
N LEU A 204 17.75 -14.41 -8.44
CA LEU A 204 17.66 -15.19 -7.22
C LEU A 204 18.02 -14.30 -6.03
N ASN A 205 17.30 -14.44 -4.92
CA ASN A 205 17.56 -13.74 -3.65
C ASN A 205 17.14 -12.26 -3.59
N HIS A 206 15.97 -11.91 -4.11
CA HIS A 206 15.42 -10.56 -3.96
C HIS A 206 15.32 -10.15 -2.47
N PRO A 207 15.62 -8.89 -2.07
CA PRO A 207 15.65 -8.44 -0.66
C PRO A 207 14.27 -8.28 0.00
N LEU A 208 13.23 -8.89 -0.55
CA LEU A 208 11.86 -8.74 -0.06
C LEU A 208 11.75 -9.33 1.35
N LYS A 209 11.18 -8.57 2.28
CA LYS A 209 11.01 -8.98 3.68
C LYS A 209 9.57 -9.36 4.00
N GLN A 210 8.62 -8.74 3.32
CA GLN A 210 7.18 -8.92 3.52
C GLN A 210 6.47 -9.07 2.18
N PHE A 211 5.69 -10.15 2.06
CA PHE A 211 4.85 -10.42 0.89
C PHE A 211 3.41 -10.70 1.33
N ILE A 212 2.47 -9.97 0.75
CA ILE A 212 1.04 -10.16 0.96
C ILE A 212 0.43 -10.52 -0.39
N PHE A 213 -0.07 -11.74 -0.52
CA PHE A 213 -0.67 -12.25 -1.73
C PHE A 213 -2.14 -12.55 -1.51
N LEU A 214 -3.00 -11.88 -2.28
CA LEU A 214 -4.44 -11.98 -2.17
C LEU A 214 -5.02 -12.48 -3.50
N GLN A 215 -5.63 -13.67 -3.50
CA GLN A 215 -6.36 -14.18 -4.66
C GLN A 215 -7.72 -14.72 -4.21
N PHE A 216 -8.77 -14.26 -4.88
CA PHE A 216 -10.16 -14.54 -4.51
C PHE A 216 -10.88 -15.48 -5.48
N GLN A 217 -10.21 -15.90 -6.54
CA GLN A 217 -10.74 -16.83 -7.54
C GLN A 217 -10.10 -18.21 -7.41
N ASN A 218 -10.79 -19.24 -7.91
CA ASN A 218 -10.62 -20.65 -7.52
C ASN A 218 -9.41 -21.35 -8.16
N SER A 219 -8.51 -20.59 -8.78
CA SER A 219 -7.45 -21.11 -9.62
C SER A 219 -6.05 -20.69 -9.19
N THR A 220 -5.79 -20.33 -7.92
CA THR A 220 -4.38 -20.20 -7.53
C THR A 220 -3.72 -21.56 -7.55
N PHE A 221 -2.87 -21.76 -8.56
CA PHE A 221 -2.05 -22.93 -8.65
C PHE A 221 -0.93 -22.78 -7.63
N VAL A 222 -0.87 -23.73 -6.68
CA VAL A 222 0.21 -23.82 -5.68
C VAL A 222 1.59 -23.72 -6.32
N TYR A 223 1.72 -24.25 -7.54
CA TYR A 223 2.91 -24.17 -8.34
C TYR A 223 3.38 -22.72 -8.62
N ASP A 224 2.47 -21.80 -8.91
CA ASP A 224 2.81 -20.40 -9.19
C ASP A 224 3.34 -19.70 -7.94
N ILE A 225 2.71 -19.96 -6.79
CA ILE A 225 3.19 -19.43 -5.50
C ILE A 225 4.58 -19.97 -5.18
N VAL A 226 4.81 -21.27 -5.40
CA VAL A 226 6.12 -21.90 -5.19
C VAL A 226 7.19 -21.24 -6.05
N ASN A 227 6.89 -20.99 -7.34
CA ASN A 227 7.79 -20.27 -8.24
C ASN A 227 8.09 -18.85 -7.78
N ILE A 228 7.08 -18.12 -7.29
CA ILE A 228 7.27 -16.78 -6.72
C ILE A 228 8.17 -16.85 -5.49
N ILE A 229 7.95 -17.83 -4.60
CA ILE A 229 8.72 -18.00 -3.36
C ILE A 229 10.21 -18.24 -3.66
N TYR A 230 10.55 -18.96 -4.73
CA TYR A 230 11.93 -19.15 -5.14
C TYR A 230 12.66 -17.84 -5.46
N LEU A 231 11.95 -16.78 -5.85
CA LEU A 231 12.53 -15.46 -6.10
C LEU A 231 12.86 -14.71 -4.80
N ILE A 232 12.19 -15.05 -3.70
CA ILE A 232 12.21 -14.31 -2.41
C ILE A 232 12.59 -15.20 -1.20
N PRO A 233 13.70 -15.96 -1.25
CA PRO A 233 14.05 -16.95 -0.22
C PRO A 233 14.33 -16.36 1.18
N ASN A 234 14.63 -15.06 1.27
CA ASN A 234 14.97 -14.37 2.53
C ASN A 234 13.77 -13.67 3.20
N ILE A 235 12.56 -14.00 2.77
CA ILE A 235 11.34 -13.40 3.30
C ILE A 235 11.13 -13.73 4.78
N LYS A 236 10.60 -12.76 5.53
CA LYS A 236 10.37 -12.87 6.98
C LYS A 236 8.89 -12.95 7.33
N TYR A 237 8.04 -12.35 6.51
CA TYR A 237 6.59 -12.31 6.69
C TYR A 237 5.89 -12.66 5.39
N ILE A 238 4.93 -13.59 5.46
CA ILE A 238 4.03 -13.92 4.37
C ILE A 238 2.58 -13.85 4.89
N ASP A 239 1.69 -13.17 4.15
CA ASP A 239 0.22 -13.28 4.28
C ASP A 239 -0.34 -13.82 2.97
N LEU A 240 -0.92 -15.03 2.99
CA LEU A 240 -1.57 -15.64 1.84
C LEU A 240 -3.08 -15.73 2.06
N ARG A 241 -3.87 -15.11 1.19
CA ARG A 241 -5.32 -15.35 1.13
C ARG A 241 -5.66 -16.06 -0.17
N LEU A 242 -6.03 -17.34 -0.06
CA LEU A 242 -6.09 -18.27 -1.18
C LEU A 242 -7.43 -19.01 -1.24
N CYS A 243 -7.84 -19.33 -2.46
CA CYS A 243 -8.91 -20.27 -2.77
C CYS A 243 -8.28 -21.51 -3.44
N THR A 244 -7.66 -22.42 -2.68
CA THR A 244 -6.98 -23.59 -3.26
C THR A 244 -7.15 -24.87 -2.45
N ARG A 245 -7.22 -26.01 -3.16
CA ARG A 245 -7.41 -27.35 -2.58
C ARG A 245 -6.08 -28.01 -2.16
N SER A 246 -4.97 -27.72 -2.82
CA SER A 246 -3.69 -28.41 -2.58
C SER A 246 -2.75 -27.67 -1.62
N PHE A 247 -3.30 -27.02 -0.60
CA PHE A 247 -2.56 -26.12 0.29
C PHE A 247 -1.47 -26.83 1.13
N ILE A 248 -1.62 -28.12 1.37
CA ILE A 248 -0.70 -28.91 2.21
C ILE A 248 0.69 -28.97 1.61
N ASP A 249 0.76 -29.23 0.29
CA ASP A 249 2.04 -29.32 -0.41
C ASP A 249 2.72 -27.95 -0.44
N LEU A 250 1.95 -26.88 -0.60
CA LEU A 250 2.46 -25.50 -0.49
C LEU A 250 3.12 -25.27 0.87
N ILE A 251 2.45 -25.64 1.96
CA ILE A 251 2.99 -25.46 3.33
C ILE A 251 4.29 -26.24 3.53
N LYS A 252 4.33 -27.51 3.11
CA LYS A 252 5.55 -28.32 3.20
C LYS A 252 6.69 -27.67 2.41
N LEU A 253 6.41 -27.18 1.20
CA LEU A 253 7.42 -26.51 0.38
C LEU A 253 7.88 -25.19 1.01
N ILE A 254 6.97 -24.35 1.51
CA ILE A 254 7.28 -23.11 2.23
C ILE A 254 8.24 -23.40 3.39
N SER A 255 7.92 -24.39 4.23
CA SER A 255 8.74 -24.73 5.40
C SER A 255 10.16 -25.17 5.02
N LYS A 256 10.31 -25.82 3.85
CA LYS A 256 11.59 -26.29 3.33
C LYS A 256 12.43 -25.15 2.74
N TYR A 257 11.81 -24.23 2.01
CA TYR A 257 12.53 -23.20 1.24
C TYR A 257 12.73 -21.88 2.00
N LEU A 258 11.84 -21.55 2.94
CA LEU A 258 11.85 -20.26 3.64
C LEU A 258 12.34 -20.38 5.07
N ILE A 259 13.62 -20.71 5.22
CA ILE A 259 14.29 -20.94 6.52
C ILE A 259 14.24 -19.69 7.41
N ASN A 260 14.16 -18.49 6.82
CA ASN A 260 14.13 -17.20 7.52
C ASN A 260 12.72 -16.71 7.88
N LEU A 261 11.67 -17.48 7.58
CA LEU A 261 10.28 -17.11 7.80
C LEU A 261 9.97 -17.03 9.30
N LYS A 262 9.60 -15.83 9.76
CA LYS A 262 9.24 -15.59 11.16
C LYS A 262 7.73 -15.67 11.38
N ASN A 263 6.98 -15.06 10.48
CA ASN A 263 5.53 -14.93 10.58
C ASN A 263 4.88 -15.45 9.30
N PHE A 264 3.85 -16.27 9.46
CA PHE A 264 3.07 -16.80 8.36
C PHE A 264 1.59 -16.71 8.71
N ASP A 265 0.90 -15.79 8.04
CA ASP A 265 -0.54 -15.64 8.11
C ASP A 265 -1.13 -16.27 6.84
N CYS A 266 -2.16 -17.10 7.00
CA CYS A 266 -2.85 -17.63 5.84
C CYS A 266 -4.32 -17.79 6.11
N HIS A 267 -5.14 -17.34 5.15
CA HIS A 267 -6.57 -17.51 5.15
C HIS A 267 -7.01 -18.31 3.91
N ILE A 268 -7.49 -19.52 4.14
CA ILE A 268 -8.02 -20.41 3.10
C ILE A 268 -9.54 -20.19 3.01
N ILE A 269 -10.01 -19.61 1.91
CA ILE A 269 -11.40 -19.13 1.78
C ILE A 269 -12.38 -20.25 1.39
N GLU A 270 -11.92 -21.29 0.69
CA GLU A 270 -12.75 -22.44 0.29
C GLU A 270 -12.00 -23.76 0.51
N TYR A 271 -12.26 -24.42 1.64
CA TYR A 271 -11.71 -25.75 1.94
C TYR A 271 -12.73 -26.83 1.60
N PRO A 272 -12.46 -27.73 0.63
CA PRO A 272 -13.38 -28.80 0.27
C PRO A 272 -13.43 -29.85 1.38
N ASN A 273 -14.44 -29.75 2.24
CA ASN A 273 -14.59 -30.55 3.44
C ASN A 273 -15.20 -31.96 3.20
N LYS A 274 -15.03 -32.57 2.02
CA LYS A 274 -15.77 -33.80 1.69
C LYS A 274 -14.93 -35.08 1.53
N ASP A 275 -13.67 -35.02 1.11
CA ASP A 275 -12.92 -36.24 0.76
C ASP A 275 -11.59 -36.44 1.50
N GLU A 276 -11.08 -35.46 2.25
CA GLU A 276 -9.76 -35.57 2.88
C GLU A 276 -9.82 -35.25 4.38
N ASN A 277 -9.51 -36.25 5.22
CA ASN A 277 -9.38 -36.19 6.69
C ASN A 277 -8.22 -35.29 7.18
N ILE A 278 -7.98 -34.17 6.53
CA ILE A 278 -6.80 -33.35 6.80
C ILE A 278 -7.20 -32.29 7.83
N ASP A 279 -6.90 -32.60 9.09
CA ASP A 279 -7.06 -31.65 10.19
C ASP A 279 -6.09 -30.47 10.01
N ILE A 280 -6.62 -29.24 9.95
CA ILE A 280 -5.84 -28.00 9.92
C ILE A 280 -4.84 -27.89 11.07
N ASN A 281 -5.10 -28.56 12.19
CA ASN A 281 -4.17 -28.63 13.30
C ASN A 281 -2.89 -29.40 12.94
N ILE A 282 -2.96 -30.39 12.04
CA ILE A 282 -1.77 -31.07 11.51
C ILE A 282 -0.89 -30.03 10.80
N LEU A 283 -1.47 -29.16 9.98
CA LEU A 283 -0.73 -28.11 9.28
C LEU A 283 -0.10 -27.10 10.24
N ARG A 284 -0.85 -26.66 11.26
CA ARG A 284 -0.36 -25.74 12.29
C ARG A 284 0.80 -26.34 13.10
N ASN A 285 0.87 -27.66 13.20
CA ASN A 285 1.93 -28.38 13.91
C ASN A 285 3.19 -28.62 13.06
N ILE A 286 3.16 -28.37 11.73
CA ILE A 286 4.34 -28.55 10.86
C ILE A 286 5.46 -27.57 11.24
N HIS A 287 5.11 -26.32 11.57
CA HIS A 287 6.10 -25.30 11.93
C HIS A 287 5.51 -24.28 12.92
N PRO A 288 6.28 -23.77 13.91
CA PRO A 288 5.77 -22.82 14.90
C PRO A 288 5.14 -21.54 14.32
N CYS A 289 5.62 -21.06 13.17
CA CYS A 289 5.08 -19.84 12.54
C CYS A 289 3.71 -20.04 11.89
N TYR A 290 3.21 -21.28 11.77
CA TYR A 290 1.94 -21.61 11.15
C TYR A 290 0.75 -21.54 12.12
N SER A 291 0.93 -20.96 13.30
CA SER A 291 -0.12 -20.82 14.31
C SER A 291 -1.35 -20.05 13.83
N ASN A 292 -1.19 -19.22 12.79
CA ASN A 292 -2.20 -18.28 12.30
C ASN A 292 -2.88 -18.74 11.00
N ILE A 293 -2.72 -20.00 10.60
CA ILE A 293 -3.48 -20.55 9.47
C ILE A 293 -4.96 -20.62 9.88
N GLN A 294 -5.81 -19.94 9.13
CA GLN A 294 -7.26 -19.93 9.28
C GLN A 294 -7.92 -20.51 8.03
N CYS A 295 -9.03 -21.19 8.22
CA CYS A 295 -9.83 -21.73 7.15
C CYS A 295 -11.29 -21.32 7.34
N THR A 296 -11.93 -20.95 6.23
CA THR A 296 -13.37 -20.83 6.15
C THR A 296 -13.93 -22.12 5.58
N LEU A 297 -14.76 -22.82 6.36
CA LEU A 297 -15.55 -23.94 5.87
C LEU A 297 -16.82 -23.39 5.21
N ARG A 298 -17.06 -23.78 3.96
CA ARG A 298 -18.29 -23.44 3.24
C ARG A 298 -19.27 -24.59 3.43
N GLU A 299 -20.13 -24.48 4.44
CA GLU A 299 -21.30 -25.34 4.60
C GLU A 299 -22.50 -24.61 4.00
N ASP A 300 -23.01 -25.08 2.87
CA ASP A 300 -24.24 -24.66 2.17
C ASP A 300 -24.89 -23.35 2.70
N TYR A 301 -24.35 -22.21 2.24
CA TYR A 301 -24.78 -20.82 2.51
C TYR A 301 -24.29 -20.13 3.80
N PHE A 302 -23.46 -20.77 4.63
CA PHE A 302 -22.82 -20.14 5.80
C PHE A 302 -21.30 -20.37 5.84
N CYS A 303 -20.56 -19.34 6.27
CA CYS A 303 -19.11 -19.37 6.47
C CYS A 303 -18.79 -19.58 7.95
N LEU A 304 -18.19 -20.72 8.31
CA LEU A 304 -17.69 -20.97 9.67
C LEU A 304 -16.18 -20.71 9.72
N TYR A 305 -15.75 -19.85 10.66
CA TYR A 305 -14.33 -19.57 10.92
C TYR A 305 -13.77 -20.56 11.94
N THR A 306 -12.76 -21.35 11.58
CA THR A 306 -12.01 -22.14 12.56
C THR A 306 -10.88 -21.31 13.17
N SER A 307 -11.22 -20.37 14.05
CA SER A 307 -10.21 -19.75 14.94
C SER A 307 -9.82 -20.75 16.03
N LYS A 308 -8.57 -20.69 16.52
CA LYS A 308 -8.13 -21.49 17.67
C LYS A 308 -9.16 -21.38 18.79
N LYS A 309 -9.76 -22.50 19.22
CA LYS A 309 -10.30 -22.60 20.58
C LYS A 309 -9.11 -22.34 21.50
N ILE A 310 -9.09 -21.18 22.15
CA ILE A 310 -8.27 -20.98 23.34
C ILE A 310 -8.89 -21.92 24.37
N GLU A 311 -8.31 -23.12 24.50
CA GLU A 311 -8.59 -23.96 25.65
C GLU A 311 -8.05 -23.22 26.87
N ASN A 312 -8.96 -22.58 27.60
CA ASN A 312 -8.70 -22.14 28.96
C ASN A 312 -8.36 -23.40 29.77
N LYS A 313 -7.06 -23.64 29.97
CA LYS A 313 -6.58 -24.56 31.00
C LYS A 313 -7.15 -24.07 32.34
N LYS A 314 -8.05 -24.85 32.91
CA LYS A 314 -8.45 -24.76 34.31
C LYS A 314 -7.35 -25.34 35.20
#